data_AF-A0A4R4L1N3-F1
#
_entry.id   AF-A0A4R4L1N3-F1
#
_cell.length_a   1.000
_cell.length_b   1.000
_cell.length_c   1.000
_cell.angle_alpha   90.00
_cell.angle_beta   90.00
_cell.angle_gamma   90.00
#
_symmetry.space_group_name_H-M   'P 1'
#
loop_
_entity.id
_entity.type
_entity.pdbx_description
1 polymer ?
#
loop_
_entity_poly.entity_id
_entity_poly.type
_entity_poly.pdbx_seq_one_letter_code
_entity_poly.pdbx_strand_id
1 'polypeptide(L)' 'MNAAVRVLVVDDDPLVRAGLAMVIGGSPDLTVVGEAGDGSEVAAAVDAYAPDVVLMDIRMPTLDGLAHHGQVG' A
#
# COMPACT_ATOMS: atom_id res chain seq x y z
N MET A 1 -18.60 -13.49 9.01
CA MET A 1 -17.16 -13.57 8.72
C MET A 1 -16.83 -12.26 8.02
N ASN A 2 -16.02 -11.39 8.63
CA ASN A 2 -15.54 -10.21 7.93
C ASN A 2 -14.36 -10.62 7.05
N ALA A 3 -14.30 -10.16 5.80
CA ALA A 3 -13.15 -10.44 4.95
C ALA A 3 -11.91 -9.71 5.49
N ALA A 4 -10.73 -10.32 5.37
CA ALA A 4 -9.48 -9.69 5.78
C ALA A 4 -9.22 -8.44 4.93
N VAL A 5 -8.79 -7.34 5.57
CA VAL A 5 -8.47 -6.08 4.92
C VAL A 5 -7.19 -6.24 4.11
N ARG A 6 -7.25 -5.88 2.83
CA ARG A 6 -6.19 -6.00 1.85
C ARG A 6 -5.32 -4.74 1.88
N VAL A 7 -4.06 -4.91 2.23
CA VAL A 7 -3.10 -3.82 2.42
C VAL A 7 -2.06 -3.86 1.30
N LEU A 8 -1.86 -2.73 0.62
CA LEU A 8 -0.71 -2.48 -0.24
C LEU A 8 0.35 -1.72 0.57
N VAL A 9 1.60 -2.20 0.61
CA VAL A 9 2.70 -1.54 1.32
C VAL A 9 3.60 -0.79 0.35
N VAL A 10 3.88 0.48 0.61
CA VAL A 10 4.66 1.36 -0.26
C VAL A 10 5.76 2.05 0.54
N ASP A 11 7.01 1.71 0.26
CA ASP A 11 8.18 2.26 0.96
C ASP A 11 9.42 2.04 0.09
N ASP A 12 10.34 3.01 -0.01
CA ASP A 12 11.55 2.90 -0.80
C ASP A 12 12.64 2.05 -0.14
N ASP A 13 12.51 1.75 1.16
CA ASP A 13 13.38 0.83 1.89
C ASP A 13 12.81 -0.61 1.90
N PRO A 14 13.46 -1.57 1.20
CA PRO A 14 13.02 -2.97 1.18
C PRO A 14 13.01 -3.65 2.56
N LEU A 15 13.86 -3.21 3.50
CA LEU A 15 13.87 -3.75 4.86
C LEU A 15 12.63 -3.32 5.64
N VAL A 16 12.18 -2.08 5.43
CA VAL A 16 10.94 -1.58 6.04
C VAL A 16 9.75 -2.34 5.50
N ARG A 17 9.66 -2.54 4.17
CA ARG A 17 8.58 -3.34 3.57
C ARG A 17 8.52 -4.76 4.14
N ALA A 18 9.67 -5.45 4.20
CA ALA A 18 9.73 -6.79 4.78
C ALA A 18 9.29 -6.81 6.26
N GLY A 19 9.71 -5.82 7.04
CA GLY A 19 9.29 -5.66 8.44
C GLY A 19 7.78 -5.45 8.58
N LEU A 20 7.20 -4.55 7.78
CA LEU A 20 5.77 -4.29 7.77
C LEU A 20 4.97 -5.52 7.34
N ALA A 21 5.42 -6.25 6.30
CA ALA A 21 4.78 -7.48 5.86
C ALA A 21 4.77 -8.56 6.95
N MET A 22 5.87 -8.72 7.71
CA MET A 22 5.91 -9.63 8.86
C MET A 22 4.94 -9.23 9.97
N VAL A 23 4.86 -7.95 10.31
CA VAL A 23 3.95 -7.44 11.35
C VAL A 23 2.50 -7.61 10.93
N ILE A 24 2.16 -7.25 9.69
CA ILE A 24 0.81 -7.37 9.14
C ILE A 24 0.40 -8.85 9.02
N GLY A 25 1.31 -9.71 8.56
CA GLY A 25 1.05 -11.15 8.43
C GLY A 25 0.76 -11.88 9.74
N GLY A 26 1.07 -11.27 10.90
CA GLY A 26 0.67 -11.77 12.21
C GLY A 26 -0.78 -11.49 12.59
N SER A 27 -1.50 -10.64 11.84
CA SER A 27 -2.89 -10.28 12.10
C SER A 27 -3.85 -11.06 11.17
N PRO A 28 -4.80 -11.85 11.70
CA PRO A 28 -5.74 -12.61 10.88
C PRO A 28 -6.75 -11.73 10.13
N ASP A 29 -6.91 -10.48 10.55
CA ASP A 29 -7.85 -9.52 9.96
C ASP A 29 -7.22 -8.68 8.83
N LEU A 30 -5.91 -8.84 8.58
CA LEU A 30 -5.16 -8.10 7.57
C LEU A 30 -4.43 -9.05 6.62
N THR A 31 -4.21 -8.61 5.38
CA THR A 31 -3.39 -9.35 4.42
C THR A 31 -2.64 -8.39 3.52
N VAL A 32 -1.34 -8.60 3.34
CA VAL A 32 -0.55 -7.85 2.35
C VAL A 32 -0.82 -8.44 0.98
N VAL A 33 -1.36 -7.64 0.07
CA VAL A 33 -1.70 -8.07 -1.30
C VAL A 33 -0.66 -7.67 -2.34
N GLY A 34 0.24 -6.75 -1.99
CA GLY A 34 1.33 -6.32 -2.85
C GLY A 34 2.27 -5.36 -2.14
N GLU A 35 3.39 -5.06 -2.80
CA GLU A 35 4.39 -4.11 -2.36
C GLU A 35 4.79 -3.21 -3.54
N ALA A 36 5.16 -1.97 -3.24
CA ALA A 36 5.72 -1.00 -4.20
C ALA A 36 6.91 -0.26 -3.56
N GLY A 37 7.92 0.07 -4.37
CA GLY A 37 9.12 0.76 -3.92
C GLY A 37 9.11 2.27 -4.16
N ASP A 38 8.15 2.78 -4.92
CA ASP A 38 8.07 4.18 -5.32
C ASP A 38 6.62 4.63 -5.49
N GLY A 39 6.37 5.92 -5.27
CA GLY A 39 5.05 6.54 -5.42
C GLY A 39 4.45 6.39 -6.83
N SER A 40 5.29 6.34 -7.86
CA SER A 40 4.85 6.16 -9.27
C SER A 40 4.31 4.77 -9.56
N GLU A 41 4.67 3.76 -8.77
CA GLU A 41 4.20 2.37 -8.92
C GLU A 41 2.81 2.17 -8.32
N VAL A 42 2.37 3.08 -7.44
CA VAL A 42 1.16 2.92 -6.61
C VAL A 42 -0.09 2.74 -7.46
N ALA A 43 -0.27 3.54 -8.52
CA ALA A 43 -1.46 3.44 -9.37
C ALA A 43 -1.57 2.05 -10.04
N ALA A 44 -0.48 1.60 -10.65
CA ALA A 44 -0.42 0.28 -11.28
C ALA A 44 -0.60 -0.85 -10.26
N ALA A 45 -0.03 -0.70 -9.06
CA ALA A 45 -0.19 -1.67 -7.98
C ALA A 45 -1.62 -1.70 -7.42
N VAL A 46 -2.29 -0.56 -7.30
CA VAL A 46 -3.70 -0.48 -6.89
C VAL A 46 -4.59 -1.18 -7.91
N ASP A 47 -4.37 -0.96 -9.21
CA ASP A 47 -5.13 -1.62 -10.27
C ASP A 47 -4.90 -3.13 -10.28
N ALA A 48 -3.65 -3.57 -10.09
CA ALA A 48 -3.28 -4.99 -10.11
C ALA A 48 -3.76 -5.75 -8.86
N TYR A 49 -3.65 -5.14 -7.68
CA TYR A 49 -3.86 -5.80 -6.40
C TYR A 49 -5.14 -5.41 -5.69
N ALA A 50 -5.90 -4.45 -6.23
CA ALA A 50 -7.16 -3.91 -5.69
C ALA A 50 -7.21 -3.84 -4.15
N PRO A 51 -6.22 -3.19 -3.49
CA PRO A 51 -6.16 -3.14 -2.03
C PRO A 51 -7.34 -2.33 -1.46
N ASP A 52 -7.72 -2.64 -0.21
CA ASP A 52 -8.70 -1.85 0.54
C ASP A 52 -8.04 -0.58 1.10
N VAL A 53 -6.75 -0.68 1.47
CA VAL A 53 -5.95 0.41 2.03
C VAL A 53 -4.53 0.39 1.49
N VAL A 54 -3.94 1.57 1.34
CA VAL A 54 -2.51 1.75 1.00
C VAL A 54 -1.80 2.27 2.24
N LEU A 55 -0.79 1.53 2.70
CA LEU A 55 0.13 1.95 3.75
C LEU A 55 1.41 2.47 3.08
N MET A 56 1.72 3.75 3.25
CA MET A 56 2.77 4.42 2.48
C MET A 56 3.67 5.30 3.36
N ASP A 57 4.99 5.26 3.16
CA ASP A 57 5.91 6.22 3.81
C ASP A 57 5.68 7.63 3.29
N ILE A 58 5.34 8.54 4.21
CA ILE A 58 5.09 9.96 3.94
C ILE A 58 6.38 10.76 3.70
N ARG A 59 7.55 10.19 4.03
CA ARG A 59 8.85 10.85 3.87
C ARG A 59 9.47 10.59 2.50
N MET A 60 8.85 9.75 1.66
CA MET A 60 9.29 9.59 0.28
C MET A 60 9.18 10.94 -0.46
N PRO A 61 10.26 11.46 -1.06
CA PRO A 61 10.26 12.75 -1.74
C PRO A 61 9.38 12.76 -3.01
N THR A 62 9.03 11.59 -3.55
CA THR A 62 8.27 11.39 -4.80
C THR A 62 6.78 11.22 -4.54
N LEU A 63 6.18 12.11 -3.72
CA LEU A 63 4.80 11.99 -3.30
C LEU A 63 3.97 13.24 -3.63
N ASP A 64 3.82 13.50 -4.93
CA ASP A 64 2.63 14.20 -5.45
C ASP A 64 1.39 13.27 -5.45
N GLY A 65 1.37 12.25 -4.57
CA GLY A 65 0.40 11.15 -4.54
C GLY A 65 -0.90 11.44 -3.77
N LEU A 66 -1.09 12.66 -3.24
CA LEU A 66 -2.34 13.07 -2.56
C LEU A 66 -3.22 14.02 -3.41
N ALA A 67 -2.84 14.34 -4.65
CA ALA A 67 -3.58 15.29 -5.49
C ALA A 67 -4.71 14.69 -6.34
N HIS A 68 -4.85 13.36 -6.43
CA HIS A 68 -5.90 12.73 -7.24
C HIS A 68 -7.07 12.20 -6.39
N HIS A 69 -7.72 13.11 -5.64
CA HIS A 69 -9.14 12.91 -5.36
C HIS A 69 -9.90 13.09 -6.66
N GLY A 70 -10.36 11.98 -7.24
CA GLY A 70 -11.28 12.00 -8.37
C GLY A 70 -12.51 12.85 -8.04
N GLN A 71 -12.69 13.94 -8.79
CA GLN A 71 -14.00 14.54 -8.92
C GLN A 71 -14.83 13.61 -9.79
N VAL A 72 -15.86 13.04 -9.18
CA VAL A 72 -16.99 12.44 -9.89
C VAL A 72 -17.62 13.56 -10.73
N GLY A 73 -17.50 13.41 -12.05
CA GLY A 73 -18.30 14.10 -13.07
C GLY A 73 -19.09 13.06 -13.85
#